data_AF-A0A1G6SS04-F1
#
_entry.id   AF-A0A1G6SS04-F1
#
_cell.length_a   1.000
_cell.length_b   1.000
_cell.length_c   1.000
_cell.angle_alpha   90.00
_cell.angle_beta   90.00
_cell.angle_gamma   90.00
#
_symmetry.space_group_name_H-M   'P 1'
#
loop_
_entity.id
_entity.type
_entity.pdbx_description
1 polymer ?
#
loop_
_entity_poly.entity_id
_entity_poly.type
_entity_poly.pdbx_seq_one_letter_code
_entity_poly.pdbx_strand_id
1 'polypeptide(L)'
;MTESDVGGYRGEGDAFRAYTAGVNPLAEQLRGVADKDLRGHAEFGEHAFSKIGSEVGLSQAIRAATQRQMSRVQGLADSLGGTADAVRNTWTNFEGTEQDAEQRLRRAAGELA
;
A
#
# COMPACT_ATOMS: atom_id res chain seq x y z
N MET A 1 17.30 5.44 -34.65
CA MET A 1 17.21 6.68 -33.85
C MET A 1 17.28 6.26 -32.40
N THR A 2 18.45 6.39 -31.80
CA THR A 2 18.69 6.14 -30.38
C THR A 2 18.11 7.32 -29.61
N GLU A 3 17.03 7.08 -28.86
CA GLU A 3 16.51 8.07 -27.92
C GLU A 3 17.63 8.45 -26.95
N SER A 4 17.83 9.76 -26.85
CA SER A 4 18.83 10.37 -26.01
C SER A 4 18.43 10.10 -24.55
N ASP A 5 19.16 9.21 -23.90
CA ASP A 5 19.17 8.95 -22.46
C ASP A 5 19.75 10.16 -21.70
N VAL A 6 19.15 11.33 -21.91
CA VAL A 6 19.43 12.54 -21.14
C VAL A 6 18.49 12.47 -19.95
N GLY A 7 19.01 11.87 -18.87
CA GLY A 7 18.34 11.57 -17.61
C GLY A 7 17.50 12.72 -17.05
N GLY A 8 16.23 12.74 -17.46
CA GLY A 8 15.17 13.54 -16.86
C GLY A 8 14.14 12.61 -16.23
N TYR A 9 13.68 12.97 -15.04
CA TYR A 9 12.78 12.19 -14.17
C TYR A 9 11.41 11.83 -14.81
N ARG A 10 11.14 12.22 -16.07
CA ARG A 10 9.93 11.84 -16.82
C ARG A 10 9.78 10.33 -16.99
N GLY A 11 10.87 9.59 -17.18
CA GLY A 11 10.83 8.12 -17.23
C GLY A 11 10.45 7.49 -15.88
N GLU A 12 10.73 8.17 -14.78
CA GLU A 12 10.40 7.70 -13.43
C GLU A 12 8.94 8.00 -13.04
N GLY A 13 8.33 9.07 -13.54
CA GLY A 13 6.93 9.41 -13.24
C GLY A 13 5.92 8.33 -13.63
N ASP A 14 6.12 7.69 -14.78
CA ASP A 14 5.30 6.56 -15.20
C ASP A 14 5.53 5.31 -14.34
N ALA A 15 6.76 5.12 -13.83
CA ALA A 15 7.07 4.04 -12.89
C ALA A 15 6.42 4.27 -11.52
N PHE A 16 6.43 5.50 -10.99
CA PHE A 16 5.75 5.87 -9.75
C PHE A 16 4.22 5.69 -9.86
N ARG A 17 3.63 6.12 -10.98
CA ARG A 17 2.20 5.90 -11.26
C ARG A 17 1.87 4.42 -11.43
N ALA A 18 2.68 3.66 -12.16
CA ALA A 18 2.47 2.21 -12.35
C ALA A 18 2.57 1.45 -11.03
N TYR A 19 3.54 1.79 -10.17
CA TYR A 19 3.70 1.20 -8.85
C TYR A 19 2.48 1.46 -7.96
N THR A 20 2.06 2.72 -7.85
CA THR A 20 0.88 3.07 -7.02
C THR A 20 -0.41 2.45 -7.55
N ALA A 21 -0.59 2.40 -8.88
CA ALA A 21 -1.73 1.76 -9.52
C ALA A 21 -1.77 0.23 -9.30
N GLY A 22 -0.62 -0.42 -9.15
CA GLY A 22 -0.53 -1.86 -8.85
C GLY A 22 -0.67 -2.18 -7.37
N VAL A 23 -0.12 -1.35 -6.48
CA VAL A 23 -0.06 -1.61 -5.03
C VAL A 23 -1.36 -1.27 -4.31
N ASN A 24 -2.07 -0.21 -4.72
CA ASN A 24 -3.33 0.18 -4.07
C ASN A 24 -4.41 -0.91 -4.14
N PRO A 25 -4.69 -1.54 -5.31
CA PRO A 25 -5.65 -2.63 -5.38
C PRO A 25 -5.24 -3.84 -4.53
N LEU A 26 -3.94 -4.13 -4.41
CA LEU A 26 -3.44 -5.21 -3.57
C LEU A 26 -3.66 -4.92 -2.07
N ALA A 27 -3.40 -3.68 -1.64
CA ALA A 27 -3.67 -3.25 -0.27
C ALA A 27 -5.17 -3.34 0.06
N GLU A 28 -6.04 -2.91 -0.86
CA GLU A 28 -7.50 -3.02 -0.71
C GLU A 28 -7.97 -4.48 -0.67
N GLN A 29 -7.43 -5.35 -1.52
CA GLN A 29 -7.73 -6.78 -1.51
C GLN A 29 -7.33 -7.43 -0.19
N LEU A 30 -6.13 -7.13 0.33
CA LEU A 30 -5.68 -7.64 1.63
C LEU A 30 -6.56 -7.17 2.78
N ARG A 31 -6.99 -5.90 2.75
CA ARG A 31 -7.95 -5.37 3.72
C ARG A 31 -9.31 -6.07 3.61
N GLY A 32 -9.78 -6.31 2.38
CA GLY A 32 -11.00 -7.05 2.10
C GLY A 32 -10.97 -8.50 2.61
N VAL A 33 -9.85 -9.22 2.44
CA VAL A 33 -9.65 -10.57 2.97
C VAL A 33 -9.65 -10.57 4.50
N ALA A 34 -8.99 -9.59 5.11
CA ALA A 34 -8.98 -9.47 6.57
C ALA A 34 -10.39 -9.23 7.14
N ASP A 35 -11.18 -8.35 6.50
CA ASP A 35 -12.51 -7.99 6.98
C ASP A 35 -13.59 -9.02 6.64
N LYS A 36 -13.53 -9.65 5.45
CA LYS A 36 -14.56 -10.57 4.98
C LYS A 36 -14.31 -12.01 5.44
N ASP A 37 -13.07 -12.49 5.29
CA ASP A 37 -12.77 -13.90 5.49
C ASP A 37 -12.31 -14.15 6.93
N LEU A 38 -11.44 -13.29 7.49
CA LEU A 38 -10.88 -13.55 8.82
C LEU A 38 -11.78 -13.08 9.97
N ARG A 39 -12.52 -11.98 9.80
CA ARG A 39 -13.41 -11.45 10.84
C ARG A 39 -14.60 -12.38 11.13
N GLY A 40 -15.19 -12.97 10.09
CA GLY A 40 -16.27 -13.97 10.24
C GLY A 40 -15.80 -15.29 10.85
N HIS A 41 -14.55 -15.69 10.62
CA HIS A 41 -13.96 -16.88 11.23
C HIS A 41 -13.37 -16.64 12.63
N ALA A 42 -13.16 -15.40 13.06
CA ALA A 42 -12.75 -15.11 14.43
C ALA A 42 -13.88 -15.38 15.46
N GLU A 43 -15.13 -15.43 14.99
CA GLU A 43 -16.33 -15.72 15.79
C GLU A 43 -16.68 -17.22 15.81
N PHE A 44 -15.70 -18.11 15.95
CA PHE A 44 -16.01 -19.50 16.28
C PHE A 44 -16.79 -19.52 17.60
N GLY A 45 -18.08 -19.89 17.57
CA GLY A 45 -18.89 -20.06 18.77
C GLY A 45 -18.26 -21.08 19.72
N GLU A 46 -18.57 -20.98 21.02
CA GLU A 46 -18.02 -21.85 22.07
C GLU A 46 -18.23 -23.35 21.79
N HIS A 47 -19.17 -23.69 20.91
CA HIS A 47 -19.53 -25.05 20.50
C HIS A 47 -19.08 -25.43 19.07
N ALA A 48 -18.33 -24.57 18.36
CA ALA A 48 -17.84 -24.87 17.00
C ALA A 48 -16.88 -26.07 16.97
N PHE A 49 -16.24 -26.34 18.12
CA PHE A 49 -15.56 -27.57 18.42
C PHE A 49 -16.31 -28.18 19.60
N SER A 50 -16.63 -29.49 19.53
CA SER A 50 -17.34 -30.27 20.57
C SER A 50 -16.93 -29.90 22.02
N LYS A 51 -17.75 -30.22 23.04
CA LYS A 51 -17.43 -29.98 24.47
C LYS A 51 -15.98 -30.33 24.87
N ILE A 52 -15.42 -31.40 24.30
CA ILE A 52 -14.02 -31.81 24.50
C ILE A 52 -13.04 -30.77 23.93
N GLY A 53 -13.33 -30.22 22.75
CA GLY A 53 -12.55 -29.16 22.09
C GLY A 53 -12.57 -27.82 22.85
N SER A 54 -13.66 -27.50 23.57
CA SER A 54 -13.69 -26.36 24.49
C SER A 54 -12.91 -26.63 25.78
N GLU A 55 -12.95 -27.85 26.31
CA GLU A 55 -12.24 -28.25 27.55
C GLU A 55 -10.71 -28.26 27.38
N VAL A 56 -10.21 -28.55 26.18
CA VAL A 56 -8.76 -28.55 25.88
C VAL A 56 -8.23 -27.18 25.40
N GLY A 57 -9.07 -26.14 25.39
CA GLY A 57 -8.67 -24.77 24.98
C GLY A 57 -8.38 -24.59 23.49
N LEU A 58 -8.67 -25.59 22.64
CA LEU A 58 -8.40 -25.55 21.21
C LEU A 58 -9.20 -24.43 20.52
N SER A 59 -10.45 -24.23 20.92
CA SER A 59 -11.30 -23.15 20.40
C SER A 59 -10.71 -21.76 20.66
N GLN A 60 -10.16 -21.53 21.87
CA GLN A 60 -9.46 -20.28 22.19
C GLN A 60 -8.13 -20.15 21.44
N ALA A 61 -7.35 -21.22 21.32
CA ALA A 61 -6.07 -21.20 20.61
C ALA A 61 -6.26 -20.87 19.12
N ILE A 62 -7.28 -21.45 18.48
CA ILE A 62 -7.67 -21.15 17.09
C ILE A 62 -8.14 -19.70 16.98
N ARG A 63 -9.03 -19.24 17.87
CA ARG A 63 -9.49 -17.84 17.88
C ARG A 63 -8.32 -16.85 17.97
N ALA A 64 -7.39 -17.09 18.89
CA ALA A 64 -6.20 -16.25 19.06
C ALA A 64 -5.25 -16.32 17.85
N ALA A 65 -5.12 -17.49 17.20
CA ALA A 65 -4.36 -17.62 15.96
C ALA A 65 -5.00 -16.83 14.82
N THR A 66 -6.31 -16.95 14.62
CA THR A 66 -7.08 -16.20 13.61
C THR A 66 -6.99 -14.69 13.83
N GLN A 67 -7.14 -14.22 15.07
CA GLN A 67 -6.98 -12.80 15.41
C GLN A 67 -5.57 -12.28 15.12
N ARG A 68 -4.53 -13.04 15.44
CA ARG A 68 -3.14 -12.68 15.11
C ARG A 68 -2.91 -12.63 13.60
N GLN A 69 -3.49 -13.55 12.85
CA GLN A 69 -3.40 -13.56 11.39
C GLN A 69 -4.12 -12.34 10.79
N MET A 70 -5.33 -12.03 11.26
CA MET A 70 -6.08 -10.85 10.85
C MET A 70 -5.28 -9.57 11.08
N SER A 71 -4.74 -9.37 12.29
CA SER A 71 -3.93 -8.20 12.62
C SER A 71 -2.69 -8.06 11.73
N ARG A 72 -2.03 -9.17 11.38
CA ARG A 72 -0.88 -9.16 10.46
C ARG A 72 -1.27 -8.78 9.04
N VAL A 73 -2.38 -9.31 8.53
CA VAL A 73 -2.86 -8.98 7.18
C VAL A 73 -3.28 -7.51 7.09
N GLN A 74 -3.96 -6.99 8.12
CA GLN A 74 -4.30 -5.56 8.21
C GLN A 74 -3.04 -4.69 8.25
N GLY A 75 -2.07 -5.04 9.11
CA GLY A 75 -0.81 -4.29 9.19
C GLY A 75 -0.02 -4.30 7.87
N LEU A 76 -0.06 -5.41 7.11
CA LEU A 76 0.53 -5.47 5.78
C LEU A 76 -0.20 -4.55 4.79
N ALA A 77 -1.53 -4.58 4.77
CA ALA A 77 -2.34 -3.71 3.92
C ALA A 77 -2.06 -2.23 4.20
N ASP A 78 -1.99 -1.84 5.48
CA ASP A 78 -1.70 -0.48 5.89
C ASP A 78 -0.28 -0.05 5.52
N SER A 79 0.71 -0.95 5.68
CA SER A 79 2.10 -0.68 5.27
C SER A 79 2.22 -0.47 3.75
N LEU A 80 1.51 -1.28 2.96
CA LEU A 80 1.49 -1.14 1.50
C LEU A 80 0.82 0.17 1.07
N GLY A 81 -0.32 0.51 1.67
CA GLY A 81 -1.00 1.79 1.44
C GLY A 81 -0.12 2.99 1.80
N GLY A 82 0.51 2.97 2.98
CA GLY A 82 1.42 4.04 3.41
C GLY A 82 2.64 4.19 2.50
N THR A 83 3.17 3.07 1.98
CA THR A 83 4.25 3.11 0.99
C THR A 83 3.78 3.72 -0.33
N ALA A 84 2.60 3.35 -0.82
CA ALA A 84 2.04 3.93 -2.04
C ALA A 84 1.78 5.43 -1.91
N ASP A 85 1.29 5.89 -0.76
CA ASP A 85 1.11 7.32 -0.48
C ASP A 85 2.43 8.06 -0.40
N ALA A 86 3.46 7.49 0.25
CA ALA A 86 4.79 8.07 0.31
C ALA A 86 5.38 8.23 -1.10
N VAL A 87 5.29 7.19 -1.92
CA VAL A 87 5.71 7.18 -3.33
C VAL A 87 4.99 8.26 -4.14
N ARG A 88 3.66 8.40 -3.97
CA ARG A 88 2.88 9.47 -4.63
C ARG A 88 3.36 10.85 -4.20
N ASN A 89 3.55 11.09 -2.91
CA ASN A 89 3.99 12.37 -2.37
C ASN A 89 5.39 12.74 -2.85
N THR A 90 6.30 11.76 -2.89
CA THR A 90 7.65 11.93 -3.44
C THR A 90 7.58 12.39 -4.89
N TRP A 91 6.76 11.75 -5.73
CA TRP A 91 6.57 12.18 -7.11
C TRP A 91 6.05 13.62 -7.21
N THR A 92 5.00 13.98 -6.47
CA THR A 92 4.44 15.35 -6.46
C THR A 92 5.50 16.40 -6.09
N ASN A 93 6.36 16.09 -5.11
CA ASN A 93 7.43 16.99 -4.70
C ASN A 93 8.52 17.14 -5.77
N PHE A 94 8.86 16.05 -6.47
CA PHE A 94 9.78 16.09 -7.59
C PHE A 94 9.25 16.95 -8.73
N GLU A 95 8.00 16.72 -9.15
CA GLU A 95 7.35 17.48 -10.21
C GLU A 95 7.30 18.99 -9.88
N GLY A 96 6.97 19.34 -8.64
CA GLY A 96 7.02 20.75 -8.19
C GLY A 96 8.43 21.35 -8.25
N THR A 97 9.45 20.58 -7.84
CA THR A 97 10.86 21.04 -7.88
C THR A 97 11.33 21.25 -9.31
N GLU A 98 10.96 20.37 -10.24
CA GLU A 98 11.29 20.51 -11.66
C GLU A 98 10.63 21.73 -12.29
N GLN A 99 9.33 21.94 -12.02
CA GLN A 99 8.60 23.11 -12.53
C GLN A 99 9.22 24.43 -12.01
N ASP A 100 9.60 24.47 -10.74
CA ASP A 100 10.29 25.62 -10.15
C ASP A 100 11.66 25.86 -10.79
N ALA A 101 12.43 24.80 -11.03
CA ALA A 101 13.72 24.87 -11.70
C ALA A 101 13.57 25.36 -13.15
N GLU A 102 12.60 24.83 -13.89
CA GLU A 102 12.30 25.24 -15.26
C GLU A 102 11.90 26.72 -15.33
N GLN A 103 11.03 27.19 -14.43
CA GLN A 103 10.66 28.60 -14.37
C GLN A 103 11.84 29.51 -14.03
N ARG A 104 12.76 29.08 -13.16
CA ARG A 104 13.98 29.83 -12.85
C ARG A 104 14.92 29.89 -14.04
N LEU A 105 15.07 28.78 -14.77
CA LEU A 105 15.88 28.72 -15.98
C LEU A 105 15.31 29.62 -17.08
N ARG A 106 14.00 29.57 -17.34
CA ARG A 106 13.34 30.45 -18.32
C ARG A 106 13.46 31.93 -17.96
N ARG A 107 13.34 32.28 -16.67
CA ARG A 107 13.60 33.65 -16.18
C ARG A 107 15.06 34.05 -16.38
N ALA A 108 16.02 33.18 -16.05
CA ALA A 108 17.44 33.44 -16.24
C ALA A 108 17.82 33.57 -17.72
N ALA A 109 17.13 32.83 -18.61
CA ALA A 109 17.26 32.92 -20.06
C ALA A 109 16.59 34.17 -20.67
N GLY A 110 15.85 34.95 -19.87
CA GLY A 110 15.14 36.15 -20.33
C GLY A 110 13.86 35.87 -21.11
N GLU A 111 13.36 34.63 -21.10
CA GLU A 111 12.14 34.21 -21.80
C GLU A 111 10.86 34.53 -21.03
N LEU A 112 10.97 34.71 -19.71
CA LEU A 112 9.90 35.17 -18.84
C LEU A 112 10.31 36.53 -18.27
N ALA A 113 9.77 37.61 -18.84
CA ALA A 113 9.81 38.96 -18.28
C ALA A 113 8.74 39.13 -17.20
#